data_AF-A0A1Q6UYS2-F1
#
_entry.id   AF-A0A1Q6UYS2-F1
#
_cell.length_a   1.000
_cell.length_b   1.000
_cell.length_c   1.000
_cell.angle_alpha   90.00
_cell.angle_beta   90.00
_cell.angle_gamma   90.00
#
_symmetry.space_group_name_H-M   'P 1'
#
loop_
_entity.id
_entity.type
_entity.pdbx_description
1 polymer ?
#
loop_
_entity_poly.entity_id
_entity_poly.type
_entity_poly.pdbx_seq_one_letter_code
_entity_poly.pdbx_strand_id
1 'polypeptide(L)'
;MPNSKVTITTKEELMNGTNRLDLIVGHGAEFLLTTGNGFSITTTHGARNVLIEEEAKFTFIENNHQRVPMWSVFGDFIVKENASLEIINTFMTTPTDNYNIYFKGTNQNFILDNPKYVNIYTKNANVIYTNNPVSFSLKFNRINMWISALNYTDAYKIDNEPALYWYKDNYFTSLKGTFTKDITTVTSHNLTKEELNKLPDITNFSFQDRKILTIGGIKTNIHPVNNTSNTFSGHTISFADVKIEYDNQILTASSDENGLFEINLDNPIEDNKTIKITTYFNGCFSERKIITPFNGEITLLKVTGNIPFSTNKISTTPIILPKQNSTTITIVDSRINATKWKLYLSFNNPMIEQMGKVLIDSLAFKKFNNEIIKLSTIKKLVKMLEVM
;
A
#
# COMPACT_ATOMS: atom_id res chain seq x y z
N MET A 1 -12.92 5.83 15.42
CA MET A 1 -13.86 4.73 15.74
C MET A 1 -13.54 3.54 14.85
N PRO A 2 -13.33 2.32 15.38
CA PRO A 2 -13.06 1.13 14.57
C PRO A 2 -14.22 0.77 13.64
N ASN A 3 -13.93 0.20 12.47
CA ASN A 3 -14.91 -0.28 11.47
C ASN A 3 -15.99 0.75 11.05
N SER A 4 -15.73 2.03 11.28
CA SER A 4 -16.66 3.11 10.93
C SER A 4 -16.41 3.59 9.51
N LYS A 5 -17.45 4.13 8.86
CA LYS A 5 -17.31 4.88 7.60
C LYS A 5 -17.69 6.33 7.88
N VAL A 6 -16.75 7.23 7.71
CA VAL A 6 -16.93 8.66 7.95
C VAL A 6 -16.57 9.42 6.68
N THR A 7 -17.44 10.34 6.28
CA THR A 7 -17.17 11.26 5.17
C THR A 7 -17.44 12.68 5.65
N ILE A 8 -16.46 13.56 5.47
CA ILE A 8 -16.58 14.99 5.73
C ILE A 8 -16.20 15.74 4.46
N THR A 9 -17.06 16.66 4.05
CA THR A 9 -16.82 17.55 2.91
C THR A 9 -17.10 18.99 3.31
N THR A 10 -16.13 19.87 3.10
CA THR A 10 -16.25 21.31 3.37
C THR A 10 -15.57 22.12 2.26
N LYS A 11 -16.04 23.34 2.04
CA LYS A 11 -15.42 24.30 1.10
C LYS A 11 -14.27 25.08 1.73
N GLU A 12 -14.14 25.00 3.04
CA GLU A 12 -13.12 25.68 3.83
C GLU A 12 -12.14 24.65 4.40
N GLU A 13 -11.45 24.98 5.48
CA GLU A 13 -10.68 24.05 6.30
C GLU A 13 -11.57 23.09 7.13
N LEU A 14 -10.99 22.02 7.68
CA LEU A 14 -11.69 21.14 8.63
C LEU A 14 -11.93 21.83 9.99
N MET A 15 -10.96 22.61 10.48
CA MET A 15 -11.00 23.16 11.85
C MET A 15 -10.47 24.60 11.96
N ASN A 16 -11.20 25.40 12.74
CA ASN A 16 -10.91 26.82 13.00
C ASN A 16 -10.68 27.14 14.50
N GLY A 17 -11.15 26.29 15.43
CA GLY A 17 -11.21 26.66 16.87
C GLY A 17 -10.27 25.94 17.86
N THR A 18 -9.82 24.72 17.59
CA THR A 18 -8.92 23.97 18.51
C THR A 18 -7.48 24.09 18.04
N ASN A 19 -6.51 24.40 18.89
CA ASN A 19 -5.12 24.54 18.42
C ASN A 19 -4.57 23.22 17.84
N ARG A 20 -4.72 22.08 18.54
CA ARG A 20 -4.16 20.80 18.08
C ARG A 20 -5.02 19.62 18.52
N LEU A 21 -5.42 18.76 17.60
CA LEU A 21 -6.20 17.54 17.89
C LEU A 21 -5.42 16.27 17.55
N ASP A 22 -5.62 15.19 18.29
CA ASP A 22 -5.13 13.88 17.83
C ASP A 22 -6.10 13.35 16.78
N LEU A 23 -5.56 12.95 15.63
CA LEU A 23 -6.32 12.27 14.59
C LEU A 23 -6.01 10.77 14.66
N ILE A 24 -7.01 9.97 15.04
CA ILE A 24 -6.91 8.51 15.04
C ILE A 24 -7.98 7.96 14.10
N VAL A 25 -7.54 7.35 12.99
CA VAL A 25 -8.42 6.56 12.11
C VAL A 25 -8.33 5.12 12.58
N GLY A 26 -9.38 4.68 13.28
CA GLY A 26 -9.38 3.43 14.02
C GLY A 26 -9.35 2.19 13.13
N HIS A 27 -8.98 1.05 13.70
CA HIS A 27 -8.80 -0.22 13.00
C HIS A 27 -9.97 -0.53 12.04
N GLY A 28 -9.65 -0.85 10.78
CA GLY A 28 -10.62 -1.19 9.76
C GLY A 28 -11.63 -0.08 9.38
N ALA A 29 -11.45 1.15 9.86
CA ALA A 29 -12.32 2.28 9.53
C ALA A 29 -11.95 2.90 8.19
N GLU A 30 -12.92 3.54 7.54
CA GLU A 30 -12.75 4.34 6.34
C GLU A 30 -13.09 5.80 6.67
N PHE A 31 -12.14 6.71 6.52
CA PHE A 31 -12.36 8.14 6.66
C PHE A 31 -11.99 8.87 5.37
N LEU A 32 -12.98 9.52 4.77
CA LEU A 32 -12.81 10.44 3.65
C LEU A 32 -12.98 11.88 4.14
N LEU A 33 -11.93 12.68 4.02
CA LEU A 33 -11.93 14.10 4.28
C LEU A 33 -11.69 14.85 2.98
N THR A 34 -12.61 15.73 2.60
CA THR A 34 -12.45 16.63 1.45
C THR A 34 -12.64 18.07 1.92
N THR A 35 -11.63 18.91 1.70
CA THR A 35 -11.63 20.31 2.12
C THR A 35 -11.29 21.23 0.96
N GLY A 36 -11.67 22.50 1.06
CA GLY A 36 -11.18 23.52 0.15
C GLY A 36 -9.79 24.01 0.54
N ASN A 37 -9.59 24.30 1.82
CA ASN A 37 -8.42 25.05 2.29
C ASN A 37 -7.54 24.22 3.25
N GLY A 38 -7.41 22.92 3.01
CA GLY A 38 -6.59 22.05 3.86
C GLY A 38 -7.23 21.75 5.22
N PHE A 39 -6.41 21.42 6.22
CA PHE A 39 -6.88 20.88 7.50
C PHE A 39 -7.28 22.01 8.47
N SER A 40 -6.54 23.11 8.48
CA SER A 40 -6.71 24.20 9.45
C SER A 40 -6.46 25.57 8.83
N ILE A 41 -7.11 26.61 9.38
CA ILE A 41 -7.04 27.99 8.86
C ILE A 41 -5.68 28.67 9.11
N THR A 42 -4.93 28.23 10.10
CA THR A 42 -3.61 28.79 10.41
C THR A 42 -2.56 27.72 10.57
N THR A 43 -1.30 28.10 10.35
CA THR A 43 -0.16 27.20 10.48
C THR A 43 0.15 26.83 11.94
N THR A 44 -0.46 27.48 12.93
CA THR A 44 -0.31 27.12 14.35
C THR A 44 -1.31 26.04 14.78
N HIS A 45 -2.27 25.73 13.90
CA HIS A 45 -3.31 24.73 14.11
C HIS A 45 -3.05 23.47 13.29
N GLY A 46 -3.48 22.30 13.78
CA GLY A 46 -3.34 21.05 13.03
C GLY A 46 -3.49 19.80 13.88
N ALA A 47 -2.83 18.71 13.46
CA ALA A 47 -2.82 17.47 14.21
C ALA A 47 -1.71 17.46 15.27
N ARG A 48 -2.04 17.16 16.52
CA ARG A 48 -1.06 16.89 17.58
C ARG A 48 -0.36 15.57 17.27
N ASN A 49 -1.08 14.49 17.07
CA ASN A 49 -0.57 13.22 16.56
C ASN A 49 -1.49 12.69 15.47
N VAL A 50 -0.95 11.89 14.56
CA VAL A 50 -1.70 11.18 13.53
C VAL A 50 -1.41 9.69 13.66
N LEU A 51 -2.47 8.90 13.83
CA LEU A 51 -2.41 7.45 13.82
C LEU A 51 -3.47 6.90 12.86
N ILE A 52 -3.02 6.19 11.83
CA ILE A 52 -3.87 5.38 10.97
C ILE A 52 -3.63 3.93 11.38
N GLU A 53 -4.60 3.33 12.07
CA GLU A 53 -4.51 1.96 12.60
C GLU A 53 -4.56 0.90 11.49
N GLU A 54 -4.29 -0.35 11.85
CA GLU A 54 -4.23 -1.46 10.91
C GLU A 54 -5.54 -1.61 10.13
N GLU A 55 -5.44 -1.99 8.86
CA GLU A 55 -6.57 -2.16 7.92
C GLU A 55 -7.44 -0.90 7.72
N ALA A 56 -7.10 0.24 8.33
CA ALA A 56 -7.86 1.47 8.17
C ALA A 56 -7.51 2.19 6.85
N LYS A 57 -8.46 2.94 6.31
CA LYS A 57 -8.27 3.80 5.14
C LYS A 57 -8.53 5.24 5.51
N PHE A 58 -7.56 6.12 5.23
CA PHE A 58 -7.73 7.56 5.31
C PHE A 58 -7.43 8.22 3.96
N THR A 59 -8.39 8.96 3.44
CA THR A 59 -8.23 9.76 2.22
C THR A 59 -8.48 11.22 2.58
N PHE A 60 -7.48 12.07 2.39
CA PHE A 60 -7.56 13.51 2.58
C PHE A 60 -7.33 14.22 1.25
N ILE A 61 -8.35 14.94 0.76
CA ILE A 61 -8.32 15.67 -0.49
C ILE A 61 -8.47 17.17 -0.20
N GLU A 62 -7.57 17.98 -0.75
CA GLU A 62 -7.71 19.43 -0.85
C GLU A 62 -8.00 19.80 -2.31
N ASN A 63 -9.07 20.57 -2.57
CA ASN A 63 -9.49 20.92 -3.93
C ASN A 63 -9.42 22.42 -4.28
N ASN A 64 -9.06 23.24 -3.30
CA ASN A 64 -8.73 24.65 -3.50
C ASN A 64 -7.39 24.91 -2.80
N HIS A 65 -7.15 26.14 -2.34
CA HIS A 65 -5.93 26.49 -1.65
C HIS A 65 -6.14 27.73 -0.77
N GLN A 66 -5.47 27.73 0.37
CA GLN A 66 -5.11 28.93 1.12
C GLN A 66 -3.60 28.88 1.46
N ARG A 67 -2.96 30.02 1.73
CA ARG A 67 -1.49 30.13 1.98
C ARG A 67 -1.02 29.53 3.32
N VAL A 68 -1.38 28.29 3.58
CA VAL A 68 -0.95 27.42 4.68
C VAL A 68 -0.70 26.03 4.07
N PRO A 69 0.08 25.13 4.71
CA PRO A 69 0.18 23.75 4.25
C PRO A 69 -1.19 23.06 4.32
N MET A 70 -1.41 22.07 3.45
CA MET A 70 -2.61 21.23 3.50
C MET A 70 -2.79 20.61 4.89
N TRP A 71 -1.69 20.18 5.53
CA TRP A 71 -1.75 19.59 6.85
C TRP A 71 -0.53 19.91 7.71
N SER A 72 -0.74 20.66 8.81
CA SER A 72 0.29 20.84 9.85
C SER A 72 0.22 19.72 10.89
N VAL A 73 1.36 19.11 11.20
CA VAL A 73 1.49 18.02 12.18
C VAL A 73 2.54 18.39 13.22
N PHE A 74 2.20 18.27 14.50
CA PHE A 74 3.04 18.74 15.62
C PHE A 74 3.70 17.62 16.43
N GLY A 75 3.30 16.37 16.23
CA GLY A 75 3.84 15.18 16.88
C GLY A 75 4.06 14.08 15.87
N ASP A 76 3.80 12.84 16.27
CA ASP A 76 4.09 11.67 15.44
C ASP A 76 3.05 11.48 14.33
N PHE A 77 3.51 10.95 13.21
CA PHE A 77 2.70 10.55 12.08
C PHE A 77 2.94 9.07 11.79
N ILE A 78 1.96 8.23 12.12
CA ILE A 78 2.09 6.77 12.10
C ILE A 78 1.02 6.17 11.20
N VAL A 79 1.46 5.37 10.23
CA VAL A 79 0.60 4.53 9.40
C VAL A 79 0.97 3.07 9.65
N LYS A 80 0.01 2.29 10.13
CA LYS A 80 0.18 0.90 10.54
C LYS A 80 0.07 -0.10 9.38
N GLU A 81 0.31 -1.37 9.70
CA GLU A 81 0.30 -2.47 8.75
C GLU A 81 -1.04 -2.56 8.02
N ASN A 82 -0.97 -2.79 6.70
CA ASN A 82 -2.12 -2.89 5.80
C ASN A 82 -3.04 -1.65 5.76
N ALA A 83 -2.72 -0.57 6.46
CA ALA A 83 -3.46 0.68 6.36
C ALA A 83 -3.24 1.34 4.99
N SER A 84 -4.20 2.17 4.60
CA SER A 84 -4.23 2.90 3.34
C SER A 84 -4.30 4.40 3.62
N LEU A 85 -3.39 5.17 3.03
CA LEU A 85 -3.36 6.63 3.17
C LEU A 85 -3.31 7.31 1.80
N GLU A 86 -4.17 8.30 1.59
CA GLU A 86 -4.13 9.19 0.43
C GLU A 86 -4.16 10.63 0.93
N ILE A 87 -3.20 11.46 0.50
CA ILE A 87 -3.17 12.89 0.79
C ILE A 87 -2.95 13.61 -0.53
N ILE A 88 -4.03 14.12 -1.09
CA ILE A 88 -4.09 14.57 -2.47
C ILE A 88 -4.46 16.05 -2.51
N ASN A 89 -3.56 16.87 -3.03
CA ASN A 89 -3.89 18.23 -3.42
C ASN A 89 -4.25 18.24 -4.91
N THR A 90 -5.52 18.51 -5.22
CA THR A 90 -6.06 18.53 -6.59
C THR A 90 -6.08 19.93 -7.21
N PHE A 91 -5.61 20.96 -6.49
CA PHE A 91 -5.50 22.32 -7.00
C PHE A 91 -4.24 22.45 -7.87
N MET A 92 -4.40 22.49 -9.19
CA MET A 92 -3.25 22.39 -10.12
C MET A 92 -2.33 23.63 -10.10
N THR A 93 -2.82 24.77 -9.62
CA THR A 93 -2.04 26.00 -9.45
C THR A 93 -1.57 26.20 -8.02
N THR A 94 -1.44 25.11 -7.24
CA THR A 94 -0.96 25.14 -5.86
C THR A 94 0.38 25.88 -5.74
N PRO A 95 0.49 26.87 -4.82
CA PRO A 95 1.77 27.52 -4.51
C PRO A 95 2.82 26.56 -3.95
N THR A 96 4.09 26.93 -4.05
CA THR A 96 5.22 26.07 -3.66
C THR A 96 5.33 25.82 -2.14
N ASP A 97 4.64 26.62 -1.32
CA ASP A 97 4.62 26.56 0.14
C ASP A 97 3.40 25.78 0.71
N ASN A 98 2.51 25.28 -0.14
CA ASN A 98 1.36 24.47 0.26
C ASN A 98 1.72 22.98 0.30
N TYR A 99 2.59 22.64 1.24
CA TYR A 99 3.03 21.27 1.47
C TYR A 99 1.87 20.36 1.86
N ASN A 100 1.83 19.10 1.38
CA ASN A 100 0.79 18.17 1.81
C ASN A 100 0.89 17.89 3.31
N ILE A 101 2.11 17.64 3.81
CA ILE A 101 2.40 17.49 5.23
C ILE A 101 3.52 18.45 5.62
N TYR A 102 3.27 19.29 6.62
CA TYR A 102 4.28 20.11 7.27
C TYR A 102 4.44 19.68 8.74
N PHE A 103 5.56 19.06 9.06
CA PHE A 103 5.99 18.79 10.43
C PHE A 103 6.50 20.08 11.09
N LYS A 104 5.84 20.50 12.18
CA LYS A 104 6.09 21.79 12.88
C LYS A 104 6.53 21.64 14.34
N GLY A 105 6.50 20.43 14.86
CA GLY A 105 6.89 20.11 16.23
C GLY A 105 8.39 19.90 16.38
N THR A 106 8.76 19.29 17.52
CA THR A 106 10.11 18.86 17.87
C THR A 106 10.08 17.38 18.21
N ASN A 107 11.13 16.63 17.89
CA ASN A 107 11.24 15.19 18.16
C ASN A 107 10.10 14.35 17.53
N GLN A 108 9.67 14.72 16.33
CA GLN A 108 8.59 14.04 15.63
C GLN A 108 9.10 12.81 14.89
N ASN A 109 8.24 11.80 14.79
CA ASN A 109 8.49 10.59 14.03
C ASN A 109 7.52 10.45 12.85
N PHE A 110 8.07 10.14 11.67
CA PHE A 110 7.31 9.71 10.51
C PHE A 110 7.49 8.20 10.31
N ILE A 111 6.45 7.43 10.63
CA ILE A 111 6.50 5.98 10.70
C ILE A 111 5.50 5.39 9.70
N LEU A 112 6.00 4.60 8.76
CA LEU A 112 5.19 3.80 7.85
C LEU A 112 5.56 2.34 8.08
N ASP A 113 4.67 1.57 8.71
CA ASP A 113 4.92 0.18 9.10
C ASP A 113 4.18 -0.78 8.18
N ASN A 114 4.74 -1.06 7.00
CA ASN A 114 4.14 -1.93 5.99
C ASN A 114 2.69 -1.57 5.63
N PRO A 115 2.40 -0.31 5.26
CA PRO A 115 1.07 0.07 4.81
C PRO A 115 0.71 -0.71 3.53
N LYS A 116 -0.59 -0.94 3.32
CA LYS A 116 -1.09 -1.50 2.05
C LYS A 116 -0.76 -0.56 0.90
N TYR A 117 -1.03 0.72 1.08
CA TYR A 117 -0.54 1.77 0.19
C TYR A 117 -0.50 3.14 0.88
N VAL A 118 0.38 4.02 0.40
CA VAL A 118 0.41 5.45 0.73
C VAL A 118 0.56 6.22 -0.57
N ASN A 119 -0.31 7.18 -0.84
CA ASN A 119 -0.22 8.07 -2.01
C ASN A 119 -0.29 9.52 -1.54
N ILE A 120 0.78 10.28 -1.77
CA ILE A 120 0.81 11.72 -1.49
C ILE A 120 1.12 12.44 -2.79
N TYR A 121 0.29 13.42 -3.14
CA TYR A 121 0.39 14.14 -4.40
C TYR A 121 0.20 15.65 -4.20
N THR A 122 1.07 16.42 -4.84
CA THR A 122 0.91 17.85 -5.09
C THR A 122 1.55 18.20 -6.44
N LYS A 123 1.02 19.22 -7.11
CA LYS A 123 1.51 19.64 -8.42
C LYS A 123 2.85 20.39 -8.34
N ASN A 124 2.97 21.34 -7.39
CA ASN A 124 4.12 22.26 -7.35
C ASN A 124 4.86 22.30 -5.99
N ALA A 125 4.18 22.03 -4.87
CA ALA A 125 4.79 22.04 -3.53
C ALA A 125 5.58 20.75 -3.25
N ASN A 126 6.16 20.62 -2.07
CA ASN A 126 6.75 19.35 -1.61
C ASN A 126 5.70 18.54 -0.84
N VAL A 127 5.67 17.22 -1.04
CA VAL A 127 4.74 16.31 -0.33
C VAL A 127 4.98 16.32 1.18
N ILE A 128 6.23 16.51 1.59
CA ILE A 128 6.62 16.56 3.00
C ILE A 128 7.59 17.73 3.17
N TYR A 129 7.39 18.49 4.24
CA TYR A 129 8.27 19.60 4.63
C TYR A 129 8.45 19.65 6.14
N THR A 130 9.60 20.14 6.59
CA THR A 130 9.87 20.41 8.01
C THR A 130 11.02 21.41 8.17
N ASN A 131 10.99 22.24 9.20
CA ASN A 131 12.17 23.02 9.60
C ASN A 131 13.02 22.26 10.62
N ASN A 132 12.36 21.63 11.59
CA ASN A 132 13.03 20.89 12.65
C ASN A 132 13.34 19.46 12.17
N PRO A 133 14.40 18.82 12.69
CA PRO A 133 14.68 17.43 12.37
C PRO A 133 13.50 16.51 12.72
N VAL A 134 13.11 15.68 11.75
CA VAL A 134 12.11 14.62 11.91
C VAL A 134 12.79 13.28 11.70
N SER A 135 12.59 12.35 12.63
CA SER A 135 13.05 10.97 12.48
C SER A 135 12.08 10.21 11.59
N PHE A 136 12.57 9.37 10.68
CA PHE A 136 11.72 8.48 9.91
C PHE A 136 12.07 7.01 10.14
N SER A 137 11.04 6.16 10.10
CA SER A 137 11.16 4.71 10.12
C SER A 137 10.15 4.12 9.14
N LEU A 138 10.64 3.66 8.00
CA LEU A 138 9.83 3.17 6.90
C LEU A 138 10.05 1.67 6.73
N LYS A 139 8.97 0.91 6.61
CA LYS A 139 8.94 -0.49 6.21
C LYS A 139 7.91 -0.63 5.10
N PHE A 140 8.32 -1.15 3.94
CA PHE A 140 7.47 -1.14 2.75
C PHE A 140 7.86 -2.25 1.75
N ASN A 141 6.94 -2.58 0.85
CA ASN A 141 7.21 -3.42 -0.33
C ASN A 141 8.04 -2.65 -1.35
N ARG A 142 7.50 -1.52 -1.82
CA ARG A 142 8.17 -0.59 -2.72
C ARG A 142 7.78 0.84 -2.36
N ILE A 143 8.74 1.74 -2.46
CA ILE A 143 8.56 3.19 -2.38
C ILE A 143 8.95 3.79 -3.73
N ASN A 144 8.20 4.79 -4.18
CA ASN A 144 8.46 5.51 -5.41
C ASN A 144 8.35 7.03 -5.18
N MET A 145 9.20 7.78 -5.86
CA MET A 145 9.31 9.22 -5.68
C MET A 145 9.50 9.93 -7.02
N TRP A 146 8.73 11.01 -7.21
CA TRP A 146 8.86 11.91 -8.36
C TRP A 146 9.36 13.28 -7.93
N ILE A 147 10.26 13.83 -8.74
CA ILE A 147 10.81 15.19 -8.58
C ILE A 147 9.94 16.25 -9.29
N SER A 148 9.03 15.82 -10.16
CA SER A 148 8.07 16.66 -10.87
C SER A 148 6.72 15.94 -10.97
N ALA A 149 5.63 16.68 -11.15
CA ALA A 149 4.29 16.11 -11.25
C ALA A 149 3.58 16.56 -12.53
N LEU A 150 2.98 15.60 -13.23
CA LEU A 150 1.92 15.89 -14.21
C LEU A 150 0.66 16.35 -13.49
N ASN A 151 -0.36 16.77 -14.25
CA ASN A 151 -1.67 17.06 -13.66
C ASN A 151 -2.21 15.80 -12.97
N TYR A 152 -3.00 15.95 -11.92
CA TYR A 152 -3.41 14.82 -11.08
C TYR A 152 -4.03 13.67 -11.87
N THR A 153 -4.85 13.97 -12.88
CA THR A 153 -5.49 12.98 -13.76
C THR A 153 -4.52 12.16 -14.60
N ASP A 154 -3.28 12.62 -14.77
CA ASP A 154 -2.22 11.99 -15.56
C ASP A 154 -0.99 11.61 -14.73
N ALA A 155 -0.95 12.03 -13.48
CA ALA A 155 0.14 11.77 -12.57
C ALA A 155 0.23 10.29 -12.21
N TYR A 156 1.46 9.83 -12.00
CA TYR A 156 1.82 8.50 -11.52
C TYR A 156 1.14 7.35 -12.29
N LYS A 157 0.74 7.54 -13.56
CA LYS A 157 0.28 6.48 -14.49
C LYS A 157 1.46 5.59 -14.95
N ILE A 158 1.15 4.49 -15.65
CA ILE A 158 2.15 3.52 -16.14
C ILE A 158 3.23 4.12 -17.06
N ASP A 159 2.90 5.23 -17.74
CA ASP A 159 3.83 5.99 -18.60
C ASP A 159 4.50 7.17 -17.87
N ASN A 160 4.13 7.42 -16.62
CA ASN A 160 4.74 8.43 -15.75
C ASN A 160 5.53 7.75 -14.63
N GLU A 161 6.63 7.10 -15.00
CA GLU A 161 7.48 6.36 -14.07
C GLU A 161 8.17 7.26 -13.02
N PRO A 162 8.45 6.73 -11.82
CA PRO A 162 9.16 7.46 -10.78
C PRO A 162 10.63 7.69 -11.13
N ALA A 163 11.15 8.85 -10.70
CA ALA A 163 12.58 9.14 -10.82
C ALA A 163 13.43 8.29 -9.88
N LEU A 164 12.89 7.95 -8.70
CA LEU A 164 13.58 7.19 -7.67
C LEU A 164 12.65 6.14 -7.06
N TYR A 165 13.21 4.98 -6.75
CA TYR A 165 12.45 3.87 -6.19
C TYR A 165 13.37 2.92 -5.40
N TRP A 166 12.83 2.28 -4.36
CA TRP A 166 13.53 1.23 -3.61
C TRP A 166 12.56 0.12 -3.24
N TYR A 167 13.04 -1.12 -3.30
CA TYR A 167 12.28 -2.32 -2.97
C TYR A 167 13.23 -3.51 -2.74
N LYS A 168 12.69 -4.62 -2.22
CA LYS A 168 13.31 -5.95 -2.31
C LYS A 168 12.32 -6.88 -3.01
N ASP A 169 12.82 -7.91 -3.69
CA ASP A 169 11.96 -8.79 -4.48
C ASP A 169 11.00 -9.64 -3.62
N ASN A 170 11.46 -10.11 -2.46
CA ASN A 170 10.75 -11.12 -1.66
C ASN A 170 10.44 -10.70 -0.22
N TYR A 171 10.91 -9.53 0.21
CA TYR A 171 10.83 -9.08 1.61
C TYR A 171 10.54 -7.58 1.67
N PHE A 172 10.19 -7.08 2.85
CA PHE A 172 10.04 -5.64 3.04
C PHE A 172 11.40 -4.95 3.11
N THR A 173 11.54 -3.83 2.40
CA THR A 173 12.60 -2.87 2.64
C THR A 173 12.33 -2.15 3.95
N SER A 174 13.37 -1.91 4.74
CA SER A 174 13.33 -1.08 5.94
C SER A 174 14.38 0.01 5.83
N LEU A 175 13.97 1.26 6.01
CA LEU A 175 14.84 2.45 6.04
C LEU A 175 14.60 3.24 7.32
N LYS A 176 15.66 3.73 7.95
CA LYS A 176 15.55 4.71 9.04
C LYS A 176 16.52 5.85 8.82
N GLY A 177 16.19 7.01 9.37
CA GLY A 177 17.01 8.18 9.23
C GLY A 177 16.36 9.43 9.79
N THR A 178 16.86 10.57 9.36
CA THR A 178 16.33 11.88 9.73
C THR A 178 16.22 12.78 8.51
N PHE A 179 15.34 13.78 8.55
CA PHE A 179 15.26 14.81 7.52
C PHE A 179 14.92 16.19 8.09
N THR A 180 15.37 17.22 7.37
CA THR A 180 14.97 18.62 7.52
C THR A 180 14.40 19.14 6.19
N LYS A 181 14.22 20.45 6.03
CA LYS A 181 13.92 21.04 4.72
C LYS A 181 15.10 20.97 3.74
N ASP A 182 16.33 20.81 4.25
CA ASP A 182 17.55 20.95 3.46
C ASP A 182 18.19 19.59 3.14
N ILE A 183 18.03 18.59 4.01
CA ILE A 183 18.71 17.30 3.86
C ILE A 183 17.87 16.13 4.38
N THR A 184 18.08 14.96 3.77
CA THR A 184 17.64 13.66 4.27
C THR A 184 18.87 12.77 4.45
N THR A 185 18.98 12.13 5.60
CA THR A 185 20.09 11.22 5.91
C THR A 185 19.53 9.86 6.27
N VAL A 186 19.80 8.85 5.42
CA VAL A 186 19.52 7.44 5.75
C VAL A 186 20.62 6.95 6.69
N THR A 187 20.24 6.56 7.91
CA THR A 187 21.17 6.07 8.94
C THR A 187 21.21 4.55 9.00
N SER A 188 20.17 3.86 8.53
CA SER A 188 20.16 2.40 8.43
C SER A 188 19.22 1.89 7.35
N HIS A 189 19.57 0.75 6.75
CA HIS A 189 18.72 0.00 5.83
C HIS A 189 18.99 -1.50 5.90
N ASN A 190 18.07 -2.31 5.39
CA ASN A 190 18.20 -3.77 5.28
C ASN A 190 18.48 -4.28 3.84
N LEU A 191 18.90 -3.39 2.94
CA LEU A 191 19.28 -3.74 1.57
C LEU A 191 20.67 -4.38 1.54
N THR A 192 20.82 -5.47 0.78
CA THR A 192 22.11 -6.13 0.54
C THR A 192 22.92 -5.40 -0.53
N LYS A 193 24.21 -5.71 -0.66
CA LYS A 193 25.06 -5.14 -1.71
C LYS A 193 24.54 -5.45 -3.12
N GLU A 194 24.04 -6.66 -3.34
CA GLU A 194 23.48 -7.08 -4.63
C GLU A 194 22.18 -6.34 -4.96
N GLU A 195 21.33 -6.10 -3.96
CA GLU A 195 20.10 -5.30 -4.13
C GLU A 195 20.44 -3.84 -4.42
N LEU A 196 21.39 -3.24 -3.68
CA LEU A 196 21.83 -1.86 -3.90
C LEU A 196 22.38 -1.62 -5.30
N ASN A 197 23.09 -2.59 -5.88
CA ASN A 197 23.62 -2.49 -7.25
C ASN A 197 22.54 -2.43 -8.34
N LYS A 198 21.29 -2.79 -8.01
CA LYS A 198 20.15 -2.77 -8.94
C LYS A 198 19.22 -1.57 -8.73
N LEU A 199 19.43 -0.80 -7.67
CA LEU A 199 18.57 0.29 -7.24
C LEU A 199 19.31 1.64 -7.41
N PRO A 200 18.57 2.75 -7.48
CA PRO A 200 19.17 4.07 -7.30
C PRO A 200 20.01 4.13 -6.03
N ASP A 201 21.12 4.86 -6.09
CA ASP A 201 22.00 5.07 -4.94
C ASP A 201 21.17 5.55 -3.74
N ILE A 202 21.33 4.88 -2.60
CA ILE A 202 20.56 5.15 -1.38
C ILE A 202 20.79 6.58 -0.87
N THR A 203 21.91 7.21 -1.20
CA THR A 203 22.20 8.62 -0.89
C THR A 203 21.28 9.60 -1.63
N ASN A 204 20.62 9.16 -2.71
CA ASN A 204 19.59 9.95 -3.41
C ASN A 204 18.21 9.87 -2.73
N PHE A 205 18.05 9.04 -1.70
CA PHE A 205 16.82 9.00 -0.92
C PHE A 205 16.62 10.33 -0.20
N SER A 206 15.58 11.07 -0.59
CA SER A 206 15.33 12.40 -0.05
C SER A 206 13.84 12.75 -0.13
N PHE A 207 13.34 13.40 0.92
CA PHE A 207 12.00 14.00 0.95
C PHE A 207 11.96 15.40 0.34
N GLN A 208 13.13 16.03 0.14
CA GLN A 208 13.22 17.35 -0.47
C GLN A 208 12.80 17.27 -1.94
N ASP A 209 12.09 18.29 -2.41
CA ASP A 209 11.68 18.46 -3.80
C ASP A 209 10.91 17.27 -4.39
N ARG A 210 10.22 16.50 -3.55
CA ARG A 210 9.33 15.42 -3.99
C ARG A 210 7.91 15.95 -4.17
N LYS A 211 7.35 15.73 -5.36
CA LYS A 211 5.98 16.13 -5.72
C LYS A 211 4.98 14.99 -5.56
N ILE A 212 5.48 13.77 -5.66
CA ILE A 212 4.70 12.56 -5.50
C ILE A 212 5.52 11.57 -4.67
N LEU A 213 4.87 11.00 -3.65
CA LEU A 213 5.39 9.88 -2.88
C LEU A 213 4.35 8.77 -2.90
N THR A 214 4.73 7.61 -3.41
CA THR A 214 3.87 6.42 -3.35
C THR A 214 4.57 5.25 -2.65
N ILE A 215 3.79 4.49 -1.90
CA ILE A 215 4.19 3.21 -1.30
C ILE A 215 3.12 2.20 -1.59
N GLY A 216 3.54 0.98 -1.89
CA GLY A 216 2.65 -0.16 -2.07
C GLY A 216 3.33 -1.25 -2.85
N GLY A 217 2.71 -2.42 -2.91
CA GLY A 217 3.17 -3.51 -3.75
C GLY A 217 1.96 -4.15 -4.42
N ILE A 218 2.07 -4.41 -5.71
CA ILE A 218 1.04 -5.13 -6.48
C ILE A 218 1.56 -6.53 -6.74
N LYS A 219 0.76 -7.53 -6.37
CA LYS A 219 1.03 -8.92 -6.70
C LYS A 219 0.52 -9.20 -8.10
N THR A 220 1.41 -9.71 -8.95
CA THR A 220 1.10 -10.09 -10.32
C THR A 220 1.58 -11.51 -10.53
N ASN A 221 0.64 -12.41 -10.81
CA ASN A 221 0.88 -13.77 -11.30
C ASN A 221 1.10 -13.72 -12.81
N ILE A 222 2.16 -14.35 -13.29
CA ILE A 222 2.42 -14.51 -14.73
C ILE A 222 2.06 -15.93 -15.14
N HIS A 223 1.30 -16.06 -16.24
CA HIS A 223 1.01 -17.37 -16.85
C HIS A 223 2.25 -17.91 -17.57
N PRO A 224 2.25 -19.18 -18.01
CA PRO A 224 3.39 -19.71 -18.72
C PRO A 224 3.68 -18.92 -20.00
N VAL A 225 4.96 -18.65 -20.24
CA VAL A 225 5.44 -17.93 -21.43
C VAL A 225 6.43 -18.83 -22.14
N ASN A 226 6.17 -19.13 -23.41
CA ASN A 226 7.01 -20.00 -24.22
C ASN A 226 6.98 -19.55 -25.69
N ASN A 227 7.84 -20.17 -26.50
CA ASN A 227 8.00 -19.89 -27.92
C ASN A 227 6.90 -20.47 -28.83
N THR A 228 5.76 -20.90 -28.27
CA THR A 228 4.63 -21.44 -29.05
C THR A 228 3.33 -20.64 -28.91
N SER A 229 3.23 -19.77 -27.91
CA SER A 229 2.02 -18.97 -27.64
C SER A 229 2.16 -17.53 -28.16
N ASN A 230 1.15 -17.03 -28.85
CA ASN A 230 1.03 -15.63 -29.25
C ASN A 230 0.32 -14.77 -28.20
N THR A 231 0.17 -15.26 -26.97
CA THR A 231 -0.48 -14.52 -25.88
C THR A 231 0.42 -14.48 -24.67
N PHE A 232 0.65 -13.27 -24.15
CA PHE A 232 1.22 -13.04 -22.82
C PHE A 232 0.09 -12.69 -21.86
N SER A 233 -0.07 -13.47 -20.80
CA SER A 233 -1.18 -13.30 -19.86
C SER A 233 -0.77 -13.50 -18.41
N GLY A 234 -1.67 -13.13 -17.51
CA GLY A 234 -1.46 -13.28 -16.08
C GLY A 234 -2.66 -12.82 -15.27
N HIS A 235 -2.51 -12.80 -13.95
CA HIS A 235 -3.53 -12.26 -13.05
C HIS A 235 -2.92 -11.26 -12.06
N THR A 236 -3.59 -10.14 -11.86
CA THR A 236 -3.20 -9.11 -10.89
C THR A 236 -4.44 -8.51 -10.20
N ILE A 237 -4.31 -7.37 -9.52
CA ILE A 237 -5.47 -6.64 -9.00
C ILE A 237 -6.33 -6.12 -10.15
N SER A 238 -7.65 -6.26 -10.05
CA SER A 238 -8.62 -5.83 -11.07
C SER A 238 -8.40 -4.39 -11.52
N PHE A 239 -8.51 -4.15 -12.84
CA PHE A 239 -8.32 -2.84 -13.46
C PHE A 239 -6.93 -2.21 -13.28
N ALA A 240 -5.91 -3.01 -12.93
CA ALA A 240 -4.52 -2.58 -13.01
C ALA A 240 -4.04 -2.56 -14.45
N ASP A 241 -3.20 -1.58 -14.76
CA ASP A 241 -2.44 -1.53 -16.00
C ASP A 241 -1.19 -2.41 -15.89
N VAL A 242 -0.86 -3.09 -16.97
CA VAL A 242 0.30 -3.96 -17.11
C VAL A 242 1.06 -3.55 -18.36
N LYS A 243 2.37 -3.40 -18.21
CA LYS A 243 3.31 -3.13 -19.30
C LYS A 243 4.34 -4.24 -19.32
N ILE A 244 4.61 -4.79 -20.50
CA ILE A 244 5.73 -5.70 -20.73
C ILE A 244 6.74 -5.08 -21.69
N GLU A 245 8.01 -5.29 -21.40
CA GLU A 245 9.13 -4.80 -22.20
C GLU A 245 10.10 -5.96 -22.46
N TYR A 246 10.36 -6.26 -23.74
CA TYR A 246 11.33 -7.27 -24.21
C TYR A 246 11.76 -6.95 -25.64
N ASP A 247 13.01 -7.23 -26.02
CA ASP A 247 13.53 -7.03 -27.39
C ASP A 247 13.12 -5.69 -28.06
N ASN A 248 13.15 -4.60 -27.30
CA ASN A 248 12.71 -3.24 -27.70
C ASN A 248 11.21 -3.10 -28.04
N GLN A 249 10.40 -4.11 -27.75
CA GLN A 249 8.94 -4.04 -27.79
C GLN A 249 8.42 -3.54 -26.45
N ILE A 250 7.39 -2.70 -26.50
CA ILE A 250 6.63 -2.23 -25.33
C ILE A 250 5.16 -2.50 -25.63
N LEU A 251 4.54 -3.35 -24.83
CA LEU A 251 3.13 -3.70 -24.97
C LEU A 251 2.42 -3.44 -23.65
N THR A 252 1.18 -2.97 -23.73
CA THR A 252 0.35 -2.68 -22.56
C THR A 252 -1.00 -3.37 -22.64
N ALA A 253 -1.55 -3.69 -21.47
CA ALA A 253 -2.93 -4.14 -21.29
C ALA A 253 -3.44 -3.66 -19.94
N SER A 254 -4.76 -3.73 -19.75
CA SER A 254 -5.38 -3.56 -18.45
C SER A 254 -6.05 -4.87 -18.04
N SER A 255 -6.00 -5.18 -16.76
CA SER A 255 -6.68 -6.35 -16.22
C SER A 255 -8.19 -6.14 -16.10
N ASP A 256 -8.95 -7.20 -16.25
CA ASP A 256 -10.40 -7.21 -16.14
C ASP A 256 -10.89 -7.17 -14.66
N GLU A 257 -12.20 -7.34 -14.47
CA GLU A 257 -12.82 -7.39 -13.14
C GLU A 257 -12.35 -8.57 -12.27
N ASN A 258 -11.88 -9.65 -12.89
CA ASN A 258 -11.34 -10.84 -12.25
C ASN A 258 -9.83 -10.75 -12.02
N GLY A 259 -9.19 -9.73 -12.60
CA GLY A 259 -7.75 -9.49 -12.54
C GLY A 259 -6.97 -10.14 -13.67
N LEU A 260 -7.61 -10.82 -14.63
CA LEU A 260 -6.95 -11.38 -15.80
C LEU A 260 -6.51 -10.25 -16.73
N PHE A 261 -5.27 -10.29 -17.21
CA PHE A 261 -4.81 -9.45 -18.31
C PHE A 261 -4.27 -10.35 -19.43
N GLU A 262 -4.44 -9.91 -20.67
CA GLU A 262 -3.98 -10.61 -21.87
C GLU A 262 -3.41 -9.59 -22.86
N ILE A 263 -2.25 -9.92 -23.43
CA ILE A 263 -1.56 -9.13 -24.44
C ILE A 263 -1.35 -10.05 -25.65
N ASN A 264 -1.89 -9.64 -26.80
CA ASN A 264 -1.65 -10.31 -28.07
C ASN A 264 -0.25 -9.96 -28.58
N LEU A 265 0.49 -10.98 -28.99
CA LEU A 265 1.83 -10.87 -29.52
C LEU A 265 1.79 -11.14 -31.03
N ASP A 266 2.55 -10.36 -31.80
CA ASP A 266 2.72 -10.61 -33.24
C ASP A 266 3.36 -11.98 -33.50
N ASN A 267 4.33 -12.37 -32.67
CA ASN A 267 5.00 -13.66 -32.69
C ASN A 267 5.26 -14.14 -31.25
N PRO A 268 5.34 -15.46 -31.00
CA PRO A 268 5.76 -15.98 -29.71
C PRO A 268 7.13 -15.45 -29.28
N ILE A 269 7.31 -15.25 -27.96
CA ILE A 269 8.59 -14.81 -27.41
C ILE A 269 9.54 -16.01 -27.40
N GLU A 270 10.70 -15.87 -28.06
CA GLU A 270 11.75 -16.88 -28.10
C GLU A 270 12.27 -17.22 -26.70
N ASP A 271 12.96 -18.36 -26.57
CA ASP A 271 13.62 -18.75 -25.32
C ASP A 271 14.82 -17.85 -25.01
N ASN A 272 15.18 -17.78 -23.72
CA ASN A 272 16.27 -16.99 -23.16
C ASN A 272 16.09 -15.47 -23.29
N LYS A 273 14.85 -14.99 -23.42
CA LYS A 273 14.53 -13.56 -23.42
C LYS A 273 14.18 -13.10 -22.01
N THR A 274 14.74 -11.96 -21.61
CA THR A 274 14.35 -11.30 -20.37
C THR A 274 13.16 -10.40 -20.64
N ILE A 275 12.07 -10.63 -19.92
CA ILE A 275 10.86 -9.80 -19.99
C ILE A 275 10.77 -9.00 -18.70
N LYS A 276 10.71 -7.67 -18.81
CA LYS A 276 10.38 -6.78 -17.69
C LYS A 276 8.87 -6.59 -17.67
N ILE A 277 8.25 -6.85 -16.53
CA ILE A 277 6.82 -6.66 -16.30
C ILE A 277 6.65 -5.56 -15.26
N THR A 278 5.92 -4.52 -15.63
CA THR A 278 5.52 -3.44 -14.74
C THR A 278 4.02 -3.51 -14.55
N THR A 279 3.57 -3.53 -13.30
CA THR A 279 2.14 -3.44 -12.96
C THR A 279 1.87 -2.18 -12.18
N TYR A 280 0.76 -1.53 -12.49
CA TYR A 280 0.37 -0.25 -11.94
C TYR A 280 -1.11 -0.25 -11.52
N PHE A 281 -1.39 0.31 -10.33
CA PHE A 281 -2.75 0.57 -9.87
C PHE A 281 -2.73 1.61 -8.76
N ASN A 282 -3.50 2.70 -8.92
CA ASN A 282 -3.67 3.77 -7.93
C ASN A 282 -2.34 4.20 -7.26
N GLY A 283 -1.37 4.68 -8.03
CA GLY A 283 -0.08 5.15 -7.51
C GLY A 283 0.89 4.03 -7.07
N CYS A 284 0.44 2.79 -6.91
CA CYS A 284 1.30 1.66 -6.58
C CYS A 284 1.95 1.10 -7.84
N PHE A 285 3.25 0.79 -7.74
CA PHE A 285 4.02 0.18 -8.81
C PHE A 285 4.59 -1.16 -8.34
N SER A 286 4.73 -2.10 -9.26
CA SER A 286 5.48 -3.33 -9.07
C SER A 286 6.28 -3.59 -10.35
N GLU A 287 7.55 -3.93 -10.20
CA GLU A 287 8.40 -4.33 -11.32
C GLU A 287 8.99 -5.70 -11.02
N ARG A 288 8.95 -6.60 -12.00
CA ARG A 288 9.61 -7.90 -11.95
C ARG A 288 10.19 -8.27 -13.30
N LYS A 289 11.20 -9.14 -13.28
CA LYS A 289 11.80 -9.71 -14.51
C LYS A 289 11.64 -11.22 -14.49
N ILE A 290 11.31 -11.79 -15.64
CA ILE A 290 11.31 -13.24 -15.87
C ILE A 290 12.17 -13.56 -17.10
N ILE A 291 12.58 -14.82 -17.22
CA ILE A 291 13.31 -15.33 -18.39
C ILE A 291 12.45 -16.40 -19.04
N THR A 292 12.33 -16.37 -20.37
CA THR A 292 11.61 -17.40 -21.15
C THR A 292 12.49 -18.64 -21.38
N PRO A 293 11.90 -19.86 -21.43
CA PRO A 293 10.51 -20.14 -21.12
C PRO A 293 10.24 -19.98 -19.61
N PHE A 294 9.07 -19.44 -19.29
CA PHE A 294 8.60 -19.30 -17.91
C PHE A 294 7.45 -20.29 -17.70
N ASN A 295 7.55 -21.16 -16.70
CA ASN A 295 6.61 -22.27 -16.52
C ASN A 295 5.32 -21.89 -15.78
N GLY A 296 5.06 -20.59 -15.57
CA GLY A 296 4.00 -20.10 -14.70
C GLY A 296 4.39 -20.20 -13.22
N GLU A 297 3.48 -19.81 -12.33
CA GLU A 297 3.74 -19.73 -10.90
C GLU A 297 2.48 -19.84 -10.05
N ILE A 298 2.67 -19.96 -8.73
CA ILE A 298 1.59 -19.93 -7.76
C ILE A 298 1.64 -18.65 -6.94
N THR A 299 0.50 -17.96 -6.84
CA THR A 299 0.40 -16.68 -6.15
C THR A 299 -0.83 -16.66 -5.23
N LEU A 300 -0.62 -16.34 -3.95
CA LEU A 300 -1.69 -15.90 -3.05
C LEU A 300 -2.05 -14.45 -3.39
N LEU A 301 -2.97 -14.29 -4.34
CA LEU A 301 -3.25 -13.03 -5.00
C LEU A 301 -4.06 -12.08 -4.12
N LYS A 302 -5.16 -12.56 -3.54
CA LYS A 302 -6.09 -11.76 -2.74
C LYS A 302 -6.51 -12.48 -1.47
N VAL A 303 -6.58 -11.75 -0.37
CA VAL A 303 -7.15 -12.20 0.90
C VAL A 303 -8.04 -11.10 1.46
N THR A 304 -9.10 -11.46 2.18
CA THR A 304 -9.87 -10.49 2.97
C THR A 304 -8.97 -9.90 4.06
N GLY A 305 -8.82 -8.57 4.08
CA GLY A 305 -8.00 -7.85 5.07
C GLY A 305 -8.68 -7.75 6.44
N ASN A 306 -9.82 -7.05 6.50
CA ASN A 306 -10.60 -6.89 7.73
C ASN A 306 -11.76 -7.92 7.84
N ILE A 307 -11.86 -8.61 8.98
CA ILE A 307 -12.88 -9.63 9.26
C ILE A 307 -13.64 -9.24 10.54
N PRO A 308 -14.69 -8.40 10.45
CA PRO A 308 -15.49 -8.03 11.61
C PRO A 308 -16.41 -9.19 12.03
N PHE A 309 -16.65 -9.31 13.34
CA PHE A 309 -17.57 -10.28 13.93
C PHE A 309 -18.89 -9.62 14.30
N SER A 310 -19.98 -10.35 14.11
CA SER A 310 -21.32 -9.92 14.52
C SER A 310 -21.47 -10.09 16.03
N THR A 311 -22.13 -9.13 16.68
CA THR A 311 -22.55 -9.27 18.08
C THR A 311 -23.77 -10.19 18.22
N ASN A 312 -24.45 -10.52 17.11
CA ASN A 312 -25.54 -11.49 17.09
C ASN A 312 -24.98 -12.90 17.20
N LYS A 313 -25.18 -13.51 18.37
CA LYS A 313 -24.70 -14.85 18.70
C LYS A 313 -25.48 -15.89 17.88
N ILE A 314 -24.78 -16.88 17.31
CA ILE A 314 -25.40 -18.08 16.71
C ILE A 314 -25.49 -19.25 17.69
N SER A 315 -24.79 -19.16 18.82
CA SER A 315 -24.93 -20.06 19.97
C SER A 315 -24.63 -19.29 21.25
N THR A 316 -25.29 -19.65 22.34
CA THR A 316 -25.07 -19.10 23.69
C THR A 316 -24.29 -20.04 24.59
N THR A 317 -24.15 -21.32 24.21
CA THR A 317 -23.38 -22.33 24.96
C THR A 317 -22.74 -23.32 23.99
N PRO A 318 -21.46 -23.12 23.61
CA PRO A 318 -20.62 -21.95 23.90
C PRO A 318 -21.11 -20.69 23.18
N ILE A 319 -20.68 -19.51 23.64
CA ILE A 319 -20.94 -18.26 22.90
C ILE A 319 -20.18 -18.32 21.56
N ILE A 320 -20.91 -18.26 20.45
CA ILE A 320 -20.32 -18.22 19.11
C ILE A 320 -20.80 -16.96 18.39
N LEU A 321 -19.84 -16.12 18.00
CA LEU A 321 -20.05 -14.93 17.19
C LEU A 321 -19.65 -15.27 15.74
N PRO A 322 -20.58 -15.18 14.77
CA PRO A 322 -20.23 -15.38 13.38
C PRO A 322 -19.50 -14.14 12.84
N LYS A 323 -18.67 -14.33 11.81
CA LYS A 323 -18.19 -13.22 10.98
C LYS A 323 -19.37 -12.51 10.32
N GLN A 324 -19.29 -11.18 10.18
CA GLN A 324 -20.34 -10.38 9.53
C GLN A 324 -20.39 -10.63 8.02
N ASN A 325 -19.21 -10.78 7.40
CA ASN A 325 -19.08 -10.84 5.95
C ASN A 325 -18.45 -12.16 5.47
N SER A 326 -18.64 -12.47 4.19
CA SER A 326 -17.88 -13.52 3.53
C SER A 326 -16.37 -13.23 3.58
N THR A 327 -15.56 -14.30 3.60
CA THR A 327 -14.10 -14.20 3.59
C THR A 327 -13.63 -14.90 2.34
N THR A 328 -12.78 -14.23 1.58
CA THR A 328 -12.32 -14.69 0.27
C THR A 328 -10.81 -14.84 0.29
N ILE A 329 -10.35 -15.97 -0.23
CA ILE A 329 -8.94 -16.26 -0.48
C ILE A 329 -8.84 -16.65 -1.96
N THR A 330 -8.10 -15.87 -2.74
CA THR A 330 -7.86 -16.12 -4.16
C THR A 330 -6.42 -16.57 -4.35
N ILE A 331 -6.26 -17.76 -4.91
CA ILE A 331 -4.98 -18.34 -5.29
C ILE A 331 -5.02 -18.56 -6.79
N VAL A 332 -4.00 -18.07 -7.49
CA VAL A 332 -3.79 -18.34 -8.91
C VAL A 332 -2.64 -19.32 -9.01
N ASP A 333 -2.88 -20.48 -9.62
CA ASP A 333 -1.87 -21.48 -9.92
C ASP A 333 -1.81 -21.62 -11.43
N SER A 334 -0.83 -20.96 -12.05
CA SER A 334 -0.67 -20.91 -13.50
C SER A 334 0.40 -21.88 -14.00
N ARG A 335 0.95 -22.73 -13.13
CA ARG A 335 2.08 -23.59 -13.48
C ARG A 335 1.68 -24.64 -14.51
N ILE A 336 2.50 -24.83 -15.55
CA ILE A 336 2.32 -25.92 -16.54
C ILE A 336 2.27 -27.27 -15.82
N ASN A 337 3.24 -27.49 -14.93
CA ASN A 337 3.33 -28.70 -14.11
C ASN A 337 2.87 -28.36 -12.70
N ALA A 338 1.59 -28.60 -12.40
CA ALA A 338 1.05 -28.40 -11.07
C ALA A 338 1.82 -29.27 -10.06
N THR A 339 2.39 -28.65 -9.02
CA THR A 339 2.95 -29.37 -7.87
C THR A 339 2.09 -29.11 -6.64
N LYS A 340 2.08 -30.08 -5.72
CA LYS A 340 1.30 -29.98 -4.48
C LYS A 340 1.67 -28.70 -3.72
N TRP A 341 0.66 -27.96 -3.29
CA TRP A 341 0.85 -26.79 -2.44
C TRP A 341 -0.06 -26.86 -1.21
N LYS A 342 0.37 -26.13 -0.16
CA LYS A 342 -0.28 -26.09 1.14
C LYS A 342 -0.60 -24.65 1.50
N LEU A 343 -1.83 -24.41 1.93
CA LEU A 343 -2.25 -23.14 2.51
C LEU A 343 -2.32 -23.26 4.02
N TYR A 344 -1.69 -22.31 4.69
CA TYR A 344 -1.65 -22.24 6.15
C TYR A 344 -2.32 -20.95 6.64
N LEU A 345 -2.94 -21.02 7.81
CA LEU A 345 -3.48 -19.86 8.53
C LEU A 345 -2.92 -19.82 9.96
N SER A 346 -2.67 -18.60 10.44
CA SER A 346 -2.31 -18.27 11.82
C SER A 346 -2.71 -16.82 12.09
N PHE A 347 -2.80 -16.41 13.35
CA PHE A 347 -2.86 -15.00 13.72
C PHE A 347 -1.53 -14.55 14.31
N ASN A 348 -1.15 -13.28 14.11
CA ASN A 348 0.07 -12.72 14.71
C ASN A 348 -0.13 -12.42 16.19
N ASN A 349 -1.26 -11.80 16.52
CA ASN A 349 -1.66 -11.44 17.88
C ASN A 349 -2.94 -12.19 18.26
N PRO A 350 -3.05 -12.69 19.51
CA PRO A 350 -4.29 -13.28 19.97
C PRO A 350 -5.40 -12.22 19.96
N MET A 351 -6.65 -12.67 19.98
CA MET A 351 -7.78 -11.75 20.18
C MET A 351 -7.70 -11.20 21.61
N ILE A 352 -7.78 -9.89 21.74
CA ILE A 352 -7.70 -9.19 23.03
C ILE A 352 -8.97 -8.37 23.18
N GLU A 353 -9.65 -8.46 24.32
CA GLU A 353 -10.79 -7.58 24.60
C GLU A 353 -10.32 -6.16 24.94
N GLN A 354 -11.26 -5.21 25.00
CA GLN A 354 -10.97 -3.80 25.29
C GLN A 354 -10.22 -3.57 26.62
N MET A 355 -10.44 -4.41 27.64
CA MET A 355 -9.76 -4.36 28.94
C MET A 355 -8.40 -5.09 28.97
N GLY A 356 -7.93 -5.61 27.83
CA GLY A 356 -6.61 -6.26 27.73
C GLY A 356 -6.60 -7.76 28.01
N LYS A 357 -7.76 -8.39 28.30
CA LYS A 357 -7.83 -9.84 28.48
C LYS A 357 -7.65 -10.56 27.15
N VAL A 358 -6.70 -11.49 27.14
CA VAL A 358 -6.44 -12.38 26.00
C VAL A 358 -7.52 -13.46 25.92
N LEU A 359 -8.13 -13.60 24.75
CA LEU A 359 -9.11 -14.65 24.45
C LEU A 359 -8.37 -15.85 23.85
N ILE A 360 -8.06 -16.83 24.69
CA ILE A 360 -7.38 -18.07 24.28
C ILE A 360 -8.34 -18.92 23.44
N ASP A 361 -7.84 -19.53 22.36
CA ASP A 361 -8.60 -20.45 21.49
C ASP A 361 -9.90 -19.86 20.90
N SER A 362 -10.01 -18.53 20.83
CA SER A 362 -11.27 -17.85 20.53
C SER A 362 -11.62 -17.80 19.04
N LEU A 363 -10.66 -18.08 18.16
CA LEU A 363 -10.83 -17.97 16.72
C LEU A 363 -10.89 -19.38 16.10
N ALA A 364 -12.07 -19.75 15.62
CA ALA A 364 -12.29 -20.99 14.90
C ALA A 364 -12.31 -20.74 13.38
N PHE A 365 -11.69 -21.65 12.62
CA PHE A 365 -11.74 -21.67 11.17
C PHE A 365 -12.38 -22.97 10.69
N LYS A 366 -13.42 -22.85 9.88
CA LYS A 366 -14.03 -23.97 9.18
C LYS A 366 -13.29 -24.18 7.87
N LYS A 367 -12.54 -25.28 7.76
CA LYS A 367 -11.79 -25.66 6.56
C LYS A 367 -12.72 -25.94 5.39
N PHE A 368 -12.12 -26.04 4.20
CA PHE A 368 -12.83 -26.36 2.94
C PHE A 368 -13.50 -27.74 2.95
N ASN A 369 -13.05 -28.67 3.79
CA ASN A 369 -13.65 -29.99 4.03
C ASN A 369 -14.66 -30.00 5.19
N ASN A 370 -15.09 -28.84 5.67
CA ASN A 370 -15.97 -28.64 6.83
C ASN A 370 -15.39 -28.97 8.21
N GLU A 371 -14.15 -29.44 8.31
CA GLU A 371 -13.47 -29.62 9.60
C GLU A 371 -13.26 -28.26 10.29
N ILE A 372 -13.55 -28.18 11.60
CA ILE A 372 -13.33 -26.98 12.39
C ILE A 372 -12.00 -27.10 13.12
N ILE A 373 -11.12 -26.12 12.91
CA ILE A 373 -9.88 -25.98 13.66
C ILE A 373 -9.87 -24.71 14.48
N LYS A 374 -9.18 -24.74 15.61
CA LYS A 374 -8.83 -23.54 16.36
C LYS A 374 -7.56 -22.94 15.75
N LEU A 375 -7.59 -21.65 15.45
CA LEU A 375 -6.42 -20.90 15.02
C LEU A 375 -5.58 -20.53 16.24
N SER A 376 -4.28 -20.40 16.00
CA SER A 376 -3.28 -20.02 16.99
C SER A 376 -2.20 -19.16 16.32
N THR A 377 -1.20 -18.74 17.11
CA THR A 377 0.04 -18.17 16.57
C THR A 377 0.86 -19.15 15.74
N ILE A 378 0.62 -20.46 15.92
CA ILE A 378 1.24 -21.51 15.12
C ILE A 378 0.44 -21.72 13.82
N LYS A 379 1.15 -21.80 12.69
CA LYS A 379 0.59 -22.09 11.36
C LYS A 379 -0.18 -23.41 11.36
N LYS A 380 -1.46 -23.37 11.00
CA LYS A 380 -2.33 -24.54 10.82
C LYS A 380 -2.59 -24.75 9.33
N LEU A 381 -2.43 -25.98 8.86
CA LEU A 381 -2.77 -26.36 7.49
C LEU A 381 -4.30 -26.29 7.31
N VAL A 382 -4.78 -25.58 6.29
CA VAL A 382 -6.21 -25.41 6.02
C VAL A 382 -6.66 -25.91 4.65
N LYS A 383 -5.74 -26.00 3.69
CA LYS A 383 -5.97 -26.62 2.39
C LYS A 383 -4.68 -27.26 1.89
N MET A 384 -4.81 -28.45 1.34
CA MET A 384 -3.79 -29.07 0.51
C MET A 384 -4.43 -29.30 -0.85
N LEU A 385 -3.78 -28.84 -1.92
CA LEU A 385 -4.14 -29.29 -3.25
C LEU A 385 -3.26 -30.49 -3.56
N GLU A 386 -3.89 -31.65 -3.70
CA GLU A 386 -3.24 -32.83 -4.26
C GLU A 386 -3.40 -32.78 -5.78
N VAL A 387 -2.31 -33.04 -6.49
CA VAL A 387 -2.36 -33.19 -7.95
C VAL A 387 -3.01 -34.55 -8.21
N MET A 388 -4.12 -34.57 -8.95
CA MET A 388 -4.79 -35.81 -9.37
C MET A 388 -3.94 -36.55 -10.40
#